data_AF-A0A8C2FE51-F1
#
_entry.id   AF-A0A8C2FE51-F1
#
_cell.length_a   1.000
_cell.length_b   1.000
_cell.length_c   1.000
_cell.angle_alpha   90.00
_cell.angle_beta   90.00
_cell.angle_gamma   90.00
#
_symmetry.space_group_name_H-M   'P 1'
#
loop_
_entity.id
_entity.type
_entity.pdbx_description
1 polymer ?
#
loop_
_entity_poly.entity_id
_entity_poly.type
_entity_poly.pdbx_seq_one_letter_code
_entity_poly.pdbx_strand_id
1 'polypeptide(L)'
;MPRQYTRKTTWGKTPLEEMESAATEVKEGKKSIRAAARDRNIDKSSLLRFIKKKEKGKVKSVAWGAVAEAKRIFTDEMEEELAKHLKQLAEQFHGLHPVKCRQLAFEYAEKNNIHVPLNLIANNELSTLGEDWFGSFLARRHLSVRTPEATSLGRATAFNTTTVGEFFDNLAVVMDR
;
A
#
# COMPACT_ATOMS: atom_id res chain seq x y z
N MET A 1 -12.36 5.65 -15.59
CA MET A 1 -12.95 4.74 -14.57
C MET A 1 -12.65 5.30 -13.17
N PRO A 2 -13.56 5.21 -12.19
CA PRO A 2 -13.25 5.60 -10.81
C PRO A 2 -12.10 4.74 -10.27
N ARG A 3 -11.03 5.38 -9.74
CA ARG A 3 -9.91 4.66 -9.10
C ARG A 3 -10.33 3.91 -7.84
N GLN A 4 -11.37 4.37 -7.16
CA GLN A 4 -11.94 3.73 -5.99
C GLN A 4 -13.31 3.12 -6.34
N TYR A 5 -13.37 1.80 -6.38
CA TYR A 5 -14.61 1.05 -6.59
C TYR A 5 -15.19 0.61 -5.25
N THR A 6 -16.38 1.13 -4.89
CA THR A 6 -17.16 0.62 -3.76
C THR A 6 -17.90 -0.64 -4.17
N ARG A 7 -17.52 -1.75 -3.55
CA ARG A 7 -18.06 -3.07 -3.90
C ARG A 7 -19.52 -3.23 -3.46
N LYS A 8 -20.34 -3.77 -4.37
CA LYS A 8 -21.77 -4.02 -4.13
C LYS A 8 -22.10 -5.40 -3.54
N THR A 9 -21.21 -6.38 -3.69
CA THR A 9 -21.44 -7.77 -3.26
C THR A 9 -20.82 -8.06 -1.89
N THR A 10 -21.43 -8.96 -1.13
CA THR A 10 -20.98 -9.41 0.20
C THR A 10 -19.94 -10.52 0.15
N TRP A 11 -19.65 -11.12 -1.02
CA TRP A 11 -18.70 -12.24 -1.09
C TRP A 11 -17.30 -11.84 -0.62
N GLY A 12 -16.68 -12.70 0.19
CA GLY A 12 -15.32 -12.50 0.69
C GLY A 12 -15.15 -11.41 1.75
N LYS A 13 -16.25 -10.93 2.35
CA LYS A 13 -16.22 -10.05 3.55
C LYS A 13 -16.08 -10.83 4.86
N THR A 14 -16.26 -12.14 4.82
CA THR A 14 -16.17 -13.02 5.99
C THR A 14 -14.75 -12.98 6.55
N PRO A 15 -14.58 -12.67 7.86
CA PRO A 15 -13.27 -12.63 8.49
C PRO A 15 -12.60 -14.01 8.48
N LEU A 16 -11.26 -14.02 8.60
CA LEU A 16 -10.47 -15.25 8.55
C LEU A 16 -10.88 -16.23 9.66
N GLU A 17 -11.13 -15.72 10.87
CA GLU A 17 -11.48 -16.52 12.04
C GLU A 17 -12.77 -17.32 11.83
N GLU A 18 -13.83 -16.67 11.31
CA GLU A 18 -15.09 -17.34 10.99
C GLU A 18 -14.93 -18.39 9.89
N MET A 19 -14.10 -18.09 8.89
CA MET A 19 -13.77 -18.99 7.79
C MET A 19 -13.00 -20.23 8.28
N GLU A 20 -12.07 -20.03 9.23
CA GLU A 20 -11.30 -21.10 9.85
C GLU A 20 -12.16 -21.98 10.74
N SER A 21 -13.02 -21.38 11.55
CA SER A 21 -13.98 -22.08 12.42
C SER A 21 -14.97 -22.94 11.60
N ALA A 22 -15.48 -22.42 10.49
CA ALA A 22 -16.30 -23.22 9.57
C ALA A 22 -15.51 -24.35 8.93
N ALA A 23 -14.26 -24.10 8.55
CA ALA A 23 -13.41 -25.13 7.94
C ALA A 23 -13.05 -26.25 8.93
N THR A 24 -12.83 -25.93 10.22
CA THR A 24 -12.55 -26.95 11.25
C THR A 24 -13.77 -27.81 11.53
N GLU A 25 -14.97 -27.22 11.69
CA GLU A 25 -16.21 -27.97 11.88
C GLU A 25 -16.52 -28.95 10.74
N VAL A 26 -16.22 -28.55 9.51
CA VAL A 26 -16.38 -29.41 8.33
C VAL A 26 -15.32 -30.51 8.30
N LYS A 27 -14.06 -30.20 8.64
CA LYS A 27 -12.97 -31.20 8.67
C LYS A 27 -13.14 -32.22 9.79
N GLU A 28 -13.66 -31.81 10.93
CA GLU A 28 -13.99 -32.69 12.07
C GLU A 28 -15.24 -33.53 11.82
N GLY A 29 -15.92 -33.36 10.68
CA GLY A 29 -17.12 -34.13 10.31
C GLY A 29 -18.38 -33.75 11.10
N LYS A 30 -18.33 -32.70 11.92
CA LYS A 30 -19.47 -32.25 12.75
C LYS A 30 -20.64 -31.72 11.91
N LYS A 31 -20.35 -31.09 10.76
CA LYS A 31 -21.35 -30.53 9.85
C LYS A 31 -20.97 -30.74 8.39
N SER A 32 -21.98 -30.87 7.53
CA SER A 32 -21.77 -30.83 6.08
C SER A 32 -21.37 -29.42 5.63
N ILE A 33 -20.65 -29.31 4.51
CA ILE A 33 -20.22 -28.02 3.92
C ILE A 33 -21.40 -27.06 3.74
N ARG A 34 -22.56 -27.58 3.31
CA ARG A 34 -23.78 -26.77 3.10
C ARG A 34 -24.43 -26.32 4.40
N ALA A 35 -24.28 -27.08 5.48
CA ALA A 35 -24.81 -26.70 6.79
C ALA A 35 -23.92 -25.61 7.41
N ALA A 36 -22.61 -25.85 7.49
CA ALA A 36 -21.65 -24.87 8.01
C ALA A 36 -21.67 -23.52 7.25
N ALA A 37 -21.86 -23.57 5.93
CA ALA A 37 -22.03 -22.39 5.08
C ALA A 37 -23.31 -21.59 5.42
N ARG A 38 -24.45 -22.27 5.65
CA ARG A 38 -25.70 -21.61 6.02
C ARG A 38 -25.62 -21.00 7.42
N ASP A 39 -25.08 -21.74 8.38
CA ASP A 39 -25.00 -21.30 9.78
C ASP A 39 -24.19 -20.01 9.94
N ARG A 40 -23.07 -19.90 9.20
CA ARG A 40 -22.20 -18.72 9.22
C ARG A 40 -22.49 -17.71 8.10
N ASN A 41 -23.57 -17.91 7.35
CA ASN A 41 -23.96 -17.05 6.22
C ASN A 41 -22.81 -16.83 5.19
N ILE A 42 -22.03 -17.89 4.94
CA ILE A 42 -20.92 -17.92 3.98
C ILE A 42 -21.40 -18.60 2.71
N ASP A 43 -20.98 -18.11 1.55
CA ASP A 43 -21.22 -18.83 0.30
C ASP A 43 -20.49 -20.20 0.31
N LYS A 44 -21.22 -21.26 -0.05
CA LYS A 44 -20.72 -22.65 -0.08
C LYS A 44 -19.44 -22.77 -0.93
N SER A 45 -19.41 -22.11 -2.08
CA SER A 45 -18.28 -22.17 -3.03
C SER A 45 -17.04 -21.51 -2.43
N SER A 46 -17.24 -20.42 -1.68
CA SER A 46 -16.18 -19.72 -0.96
C SER A 46 -15.57 -20.57 0.15
N LEU A 47 -16.40 -21.23 0.95
CA LEU A 47 -15.94 -22.15 2.01
C LEU A 47 -15.19 -23.35 1.42
N LEU A 48 -15.72 -23.96 0.36
CA LEU A 48 -15.08 -25.07 -0.35
C LEU A 48 -13.69 -24.66 -0.89
N ARG A 49 -13.60 -23.48 -1.53
CA ARG A 49 -12.34 -22.95 -2.07
C ARG A 49 -11.32 -22.70 -0.96
N PHE A 50 -11.77 -22.20 0.19
CA PHE A 50 -10.91 -21.99 1.36
C PHE A 50 -10.37 -23.30 1.91
N ILE A 51 -11.21 -24.33 2.08
CA ILE A 51 -10.77 -25.65 2.57
C ILE A 51 -9.71 -26.25 1.62
N LYS A 52 -9.97 -26.26 0.31
CA LYS A 52 -9.01 -26.75 -0.70
C LYS A 52 -7.69 -25.96 -0.67
N LYS A 53 -7.74 -24.65 -0.41
CA LYS A 53 -6.54 -23.81 -0.30
C LYS A 53 -5.76 -24.12 0.98
N LYS A 54 -6.45 -24.36 2.10
CA LYS A 54 -5.87 -24.73 3.40
C LYS A 54 -5.22 -26.11 3.36
N GLU A 55 -5.68 -27.02 2.51
CA GLU A 55 -5.02 -28.31 2.27
C GLU A 55 -3.68 -28.17 1.54
N LYS A 56 -3.53 -27.16 0.67
CA LYS A 56 -2.30 -26.92 -0.08
C LYS A 56 -1.24 -26.14 0.71
N GLY A 57 -1.61 -25.51 1.83
CA GLY A 57 -0.67 -24.74 2.65
C GLY A 57 -1.35 -23.77 3.60
N LYS A 58 -0.53 -22.98 4.30
CA LYS A 58 -1.01 -21.98 5.28
C LYS A 58 -1.68 -20.81 4.56
N VAL A 59 -2.94 -20.51 4.92
CA VAL A 59 -3.69 -19.39 4.36
C VAL A 59 -3.55 -18.20 5.32
N LYS A 60 -2.81 -17.16 4.91
CA LYS A 60 -2.60 -15.95 5.71
C LYS A 60 -3.79 -14.98 5.66
N SER A 61 -4.57 -15.02 4.58
CA SER A 61 -5.66 -14.09 4.35
C SER A 61 -6.76 -14.71 3.49
N VAL A 62 -8.01 -14.28 3.73
CA VAL A 62 -9.19 -14.76 2.98
C VAL A 62 -9.47 -13.87 1.78
N ALA A 63 -10.00 -14.49 0.73
CA ALA A 63 -10.57 -13.82 -0.45
C ALA A 63 -9.61 -12.79 -1.08
N TRP A 64 -9.95 -11.50 -0.98
CA TRP A 64 -9.23 -10.43 -1.65
C TRP A 64 -7.94 -10.02 -0.92
N GLY A 65 -7.86 -10.23 0.39
CA GLY A 65 -6.62 -10.04 1.15
C GLY A 65 -5.48 -10.87 0.56
N ALA A 66 -5.78 -12.10 0.13
CA ALA A 66 -4.79 -12.97 -0.51
C ALA A 66 -4.39 -12.51 -1.92
N VAL A 67 -5.27 -11.80 -2.63
CA VAL A 67 -4.95 -11.22 -3.93
C VAL A 67 -4.08 -9.98 -3.76
N ALA A 68 -4.37 -9.16 -2.75
CA ALA A 68 -3.55 -8.01 -2.40
C ALA A 68 -2.15 -8.44 -1.94
N GLU A 69 -2.07 -9.50 -1.14
CA GLU A 69 -0.81 -10.09 -0.67
C GLU A 69 0.00 -10.71 -1.82
N ALA A 70 -0.66 -11.38 -2.78
CA ALA A 70 0.00 -11.90 -3.98
C ALA A 70 0.56 -10.82 -4.92
N LYS A 71 0.08 -9.57 -4.79
CA LYS A 71 0.60 -8.42 -5.54
C LYS A 71 1.68 -7.65 -4.77
N ARG A 72 2.05 -8.07 -3.56
CA ARG A 72 3.17 -7.47 -2.82
C ARG A 72 4.49 -8.01 -3.35
N ILE A 73 5.39 -7.09 -3.64
CA ILE A 73 6.78 -7.36 -4.07
C ILE A 73 7.70 -7.38 -2.84
N PHE A 74 7.49 -6.44 -1.92
CA PHE A 74 8.30 -6.27 -0.72
C PHE A 74 7.65 -6.90 0.51
N THR A 75 8.51 -7.34 1.43
CA THR A 75 8.11 -7.70 2.79
C THR A 75 7.71 -6.45 3.58
N ASP A 76 7.07 -6.65 4.73
CA ASP A 76 6.65 -5.53 5.57
C ASP A 76 7.84 -4.69 6.07
N GLU A 77 8.99 -5.32 6.34
CA GLU A 77 10.21 -4.66 6.79
C GLU A 77 10.81 -3.80 5.66
N MET A 78 10.92 -4.36 4.46
CA MET A 78 11.45 -3.66 3.28
C MET A 78 10.61 -2.45 2.87
N GLU A 79 9.28 -2.57 2.93
CA GLU A 79 8.40 -1.42 2.69
C GLU A 79 8.59 -0.33 3.76
N GLU A 80 8.89 -0.70 5.00
CA GLU A 80 9.16 0.25 6.08
C GLU A 80 10.48 0.99 5.89
N GLU A 81 11.54 0.28 5.51
CA GLU A 81 12.84 0.87 5.15
C GLU A 81 12.70 1.87 4.00
N LEU A 82 12.03 1.45 2.92
CA LEU A 82 11.78 2.31 1.77
C LEU A 82 10.98 3.56 2.18
N ALA A 83 9.96 3.40 3.02
CA ALA A 83 9.17 4.52 3.54
C ALA A 83 9.99 5.49 4.40
N LYS A 84 10.85 4.98 5.28
CA LYS A 84 11.76 5.79 6.10
C LYS A 84 12.72 6.59 5.22
N HIS A 85 13.30 5.95 4.22
CA HIS A 85 14.20 6.61 3.27
C HIS A 85 13.51 7.75 2.51
N LEU A 86 12.28 7.54 2.02
CA LEU A 86 11.50 8.59 1.35
C LEU A 86 11.19 9.78 2.27
N LYS A 87 10.91 9.53 3.56
CA LYS A 87 10.69 10.60 4.54
C LYS A 87 11.96 11.40 4.81
N GLN A 88 13.09 10.73 4.98
CA GLN A 88 14.38 11.38 5.19
C GLN A 88 14.75 12.30 4.00
N LEU A 89 14.55 11.82 2.77
CA LEU A 89 14.77 12.64 1.58
C LEU A 89 13.86 13.88 1.55
N ALA A 90 12.60 13.73 1.96
CA ALA A 90 11.66 14.85 2.04
C ALA A 90 12.08 15.86 3.13
N GLU A 91 12.53 15.39 4.29
CA GLU A 91 13.04 16.24 5.38
C GLU A 91 14.30 17.02 4.97
N GLN A 92 15.13 16.43 4.11
CA GLN A 92 16.32 17.07 3.54
C GLN A 92 16.02 17.99 2.33
N PHE A 93 14.77 18.34 2.09
CA PHE A 93 14.32 19.14 0.93
C PHE A 93 14.61 18.50 -0.44
N HIS A 94 14.91 17.20 -0.47
CA HIS A 94 15.11 16.40 -1.68
C HIS A 94 13.88 15.52 -1.96
N GLY A 95 12.68 16.10 -1.84
CA GLY A 95 11.44 15.40 -2.17
C GLY A 95 11.48 14.80 -3.57
N LEU A 96 11.06 13.55 -3.72
CA LEU A 96 11.09 12.87 -5.01
C LEU A 96 9.74 12.94 -5.72
N HIS A 97 9.78 13.15 -7.03
CA HIS A 97 8.60 13.02 -7.88
C HIS A 97 8.06 11.57 -7.83
N PRO A 98 6.74 11.32 -7.88
CA PRO A 98 6.16 9.96 -7.86
C PRO A 98 6.80 8.97 -8.85
N VAL A 99 7.18 9.43 -10.03
CA VAL A 99 7.91 8.60 -11.03
C VAL A 99 9.27 8.16 -10.50
N LYS A 100 10.04 9.07 -9.89
CA LYS A 100 11.36 8.79 -9.30
C LYS A 100 11.25 7.87 -8.10
N CYS A 101 10.21 8.02 -7.26
CA CYS A 101 9.95 7.07 -6.17
C CYS A 101 9.72 5.64 -6.69
N ARG A 102 9.03 5.49 -7.83
CA ARG A 102 8.79 4.20 -8.47
C ARG A 102 10.05 3.60 -9.11
N GLN A 103 10.92 4.43 -9.67
CA GLN A 103 12.26 4.01 -10.14
C GLN A 103 13.11 3.51 -8.97
N LEU A 104 13.19 4.30 -7.90
CA LEU A 104 13.96 3.95 -6.71
C LEU A 104 13.47 2.63 -6.08
N ALA A 105 12.15 2.44 -6.02
CA ALA A 105 11.59 1.18 -5.55
C ALA A 105 11.95 0.00 -6.47
N PHE A 106 11.96 0.19 -7.80
CA PHE A 106 12.40 -0.85 -8.74
C PHE A 106 13.89 -1.20 -8.54
N GLU A 107 14.76 -0.18 -8.48
CA GLU A 107 16.20 -0.36 -8.20
C GLU A 107 16.45 -1.06 -6.86
N TYR A 108 15.64 -0.75 -5.84
CA TYR A 108 15.71 -1.41 -4.53
C TYR A 108 15.31 -2.88 -4.62
N ALA A 109 14.35 -3.25 -5.48
CA ALA A 109 14.02 -4.66 -5.75
C ALA A 109 15.17 -5.38 -6.45
N GLU A 110 15.76 -4.77 -7.48
CA GLU A 110 16.90 -5.34 -8.23
C GLU A 110 18.11 -5.58 -7.32
N LYS A 111 18.49 -4.59 -6.51
CA LYS A 111 19.62 -4.70 -5.57
C LYS A 111 19.43 -5.80 -4.54
N ASN A 112 18.19 -6.07 -4.14
CA ASN A 112 17.85 -7.14 -3.21
C ASN A 112 17.54 -8.48 -3.91
N ASN A 113 17.78 -8.58 -5.23
CA ASN A 113 17.51 -9.78 -6.04
C ASN A 113 16.05 -10.27 -5.95
N ILE A 114 15.10 -9.34 -5.79
CA ILE A 114 13.67 -9.67 -5.72
C ILE A 114 13.08 -9.66 -7.13
N HIS A 115 12.47 -10.78 -7.50
CA HIS A 115 11.79 -10.88 -8.78
C HIS A 115 10.54 -9.99 -8.82
N VAL A 116 10.53 -9.01 -9.74
CA VAL A 116 9.37 -8.17 -10.03
C VAL A 116 8.58 -8.80 -11.19
N PRO A 117 7.30 -9.18 -10.99
CA PRO A 117 6.50 -9.76 -12.06
C PRO A 117 6.17 -8.70 -13.13
N LEU A 118 6.18 -9.10 -14.40
CA LEU A 118 5.90 -8.22 -15.56
C LEU A 118 4.60 -7.42 -15.44
N ASN A 119 3.56 -8.01 -14.84
CA ASN A 119 2.26 -7.34 -14.64
C ASN A 119 2.33 -6.11 -13.72
N LEU A 120 3.41 -5.94 -12.97
CA LEU A 120 3.64 -4.81 -12.07
C LEU A 120 4.64 -3.80 -12.64
N ILE A 121 5.22 -4.07 -13.81
CA ILE A 121 6.12 -3.15 -14.51
C ILE A 121 5.27 -2.19 -15.35
N ALA A 122 5.57 -0.90 -15.32
CA ALA A 122 4.86 0.06 -16.14
C ALA A 122 5.31 -0.03 -17.61
N ASN A 123 4.36 -0.09 -18.55
CA ASN A 123 4.59 0.09 -19.99
C ASN A 123 5.72 -0.77 -20.62
N ASN A 124 6.00 -1.98 -20.10
CA ASN A 124 7.13 -2.82 -20.50
C ASN A 124 8.52 -2.16 -20.37
N GLU A 125 8.61 -0.99 -19.74
CA GLU A 125 9.87 -0.35 -19.42
C GLU A 125 10.39 -0.94 -18.11
N LEU A 126 11.40 -1.79 -18.21
CA LEU A 126 12.11 -2.50 -17.12
C LEU A 126 12.85 -1.57 -16.13
N SER A 127 12.30 -0.41 -15.83
CA SER A 127 12.91 0.56 -14.89
C SER A 127 11.93 1.15 -13.89
N THR A 128 10.62 0.87 -14.00
CA THR A 128 9.61 1.46 -13.14
C THR A 128 8.52 0.50 -12.70
N LEU A 129 8.12 0.64 -11.43
CA LEU A 129 6.91 0.00 -10.91
C LEU A 129 5.65 0.72 -11.40
N GLY A 130 4.58 -0.06 -11.56
CA GLY A 130 3.27 0.40 -11.97
C GLY A 130 2.62 1.37 -10.99
N GLU A 131 1.72 2.22 -11.50
CA GLU A 131 0.99 3.19 -10.67
C GLU A 131 0.11 2.52 -9.61
N ASP A 132 -0.51 1.39 -9.96
CA ASP A 132 -1.38 0.63 -9.06
C ASP A 132 -0.63 0.08 -7.84
N TRP A 133 0.59 -0.42 -8.07
CA TRP A 133 1.45 -0.88 -6.99
C TRP A 133 1.83 0.28 -6.08
N PHE A 134 2.24 1.41 -6.67
CA PHE A 134 2.67 2.59 -5.92
C PHE A 134 1.54 3.18 -5.08
N GLY A 135 0.34 3.33 -5.64
CA GLY A 135 -0.84 3.78 -4.90
C GLY A 135 -1.17 2.85 -3.72
N SER A 136 -1.04 1.53 -3.93
CA SER A 136 -1.24 0.55 -2.86
C SER A 136 -0.15 0.63 -1.78
N PHE A 137 1.11 0.85 -2.15
CA PHE A 137 2.23 1.06 -1.23
C PHE A 137 2.01 2.31 -0.35
N LEU A 138 1.66 3.44 -0.97
CA LEU A 138 1.37 4.69 -0.26
C LEU A 138 0.21 4.52 0.73
N ALA A 139 -0.86 3.83 0.33
CA ALA A 139 -2.00 3.56 1.20
C ALA A 139 -1.62 2.70 2.40
N ARG A 140 -0.77 1.67 2.22
CA ARG A 140 -0.31 0.79 3.31
C ARG A 140 0.63 1.50 4.29
N ARG A 141 1.52 2.36 3.79
CA ARG A 141 2.50 3.09 4.63
C ARG A 141 2.03 4.47 5.06
N HIS A 142 0.78 4.82 4.77
CA HIS A 142 0.18 6.12 5.06
C HIS A 142 1.05 7.29 4.60
N LEU A 143 1.61 7.16 3.40
CA LEU A 143 2.47 8.18 2.79
C LEU A 143 1.68 9.02 1.80
N SER A 144 2.03 10.30 1.72
CA SER A 144 1.60 11.19 0.64
C SER A 144 2.84 11.75 -0.05
N VAL A 145 2.99 11.44 -1.33
CA VAL A 145 4.09 11.98 -2.15
C VAL A 145 3.52 13.10 -3.01
N ARG A 146 4.09 14.28 -2.87
CA ARG A 146 3.79 15.45 -3.71
C ARG A 146 4.99 15.76 -4.59
N THR A 147 4.71 16.34 -5.74
CA THR A 147 5.75 16.92 -6.58
C THR A 147 6.29 18.14 -5.86
N PRO A 148 7.59 18.17 -5.49
CA PRO A 148 8.16 19.35 -4.86
C PRO A 148 8.08 20.53 -5.84
N GLU A 149 7.71 21.70 -5.35
CA GLU A 149 7.90 22.93 -6.12
C GLU A 149 9.40 23.21 -6.24
N ALA A 150 9.81 23.82 -7.35
CA ALA A 150 11.19 24.22 -7.60
C ALA A 150 11.61 25.32 -6.61
N THR A 151 11.91 24.94 -5.38
CA THR A 151 12.45 25.79 -4.34
C THR A 151 13.95 25.81 -4.50
N SER A 152 14.50 26.99 -4.77
CA SER A 152 15.96 27.16 -4.81
C SER A 152 16.51 26.97 -3.41
N LEU A 153 17.75 26.46 -3.30
CA LEU A 153 18.43 26.32 -2.02
C LEU A 153 18.41 27.63 -1.22
N GLY A 154 18.62 28.77 -1.90
CA GLY A 154 18.55 30.09 -1.29
C GLY A 154 17.18 30.44 -0.68
N ARG A 155 16.07 29.96 -1.27
CA ARG A 155 14.73 30.14 -0.68
C ARG A 155 14.52 29.24 0.53
N ALA A 156 15.02 28.01 0.50
CA ALA A 156 14.94 27.10 1.64
C ALA A 156 15.78 27.59 2.84
N THR A 157 17.00 28.09 2.59
CA THR A 157 17.87 28.62 3.66
C THR A 157 17.38 29.95 4.21
N ALA A 158 16.72 30.77 3.39
CA ALA A 158 16.06 32.00 3.81
C ALA A 158 14.72 31.77 4.53
N PHE A 159 14.27 30.53 4.73
CA PHE A 159 13.08 30.20 5.49
C PHE A 159 13.45 29.86 6.95
N ASN A 160 14.06 30.83 7.66
CA ASN A 160 14.50 30.68 9.04
C ASN A 160 13.83 31.72 9.95
N THR A 161 13.88 31.52 11.26
CA THR A 161 13.17 32.38 12.24
C THR A 161 13.56 33.85 12.13
N THR A 162 14.83 34.14 11.89
CA THR A 162 15.35 35.50 11.74
C THR A 162 14.80 36.20 10.50
N THR A 163 14.92 35.59 9.33
CA THR A 163 14.48 36.19 8.06
C THR A 163 12.95 36.31 7.98
N VAL A 164 12.23 35.35 8.55
CA VAL A 164 10.77 35.39 8.63
C VAL A 164 10.31 36.49 9.59
N GLY A 165 10.99 36.67 10.73
CA GLY A 165 10.72 37.77 11.66
C GLY A 165 10.89 39.13 10.98
N GLU A 166 12.04 39.35 10.34
CA GLU A 166 12.31 40.58 9.59
C GLU A 166 11.26 40.86 8.51
N PHE A 167 10.78 39.82 7.82
CA PHE A 167 9.71 39.97 6.83
C PHE A 167 8.41 40.47 7.46
N PHE A 168 7.96 39.89 8.57
CA PHE A 168 6.71 40.29 9.23
C PHE A 168 6.81 41.66 9.90
N ASP A 169 7.98 42.03 10.43
CA ASP A 169 8.22 43.37 10.96
C ASP A 169 8.09 44.42 9.85
N ASN A 170 8.70 44.17 8.70
CA ASN A 170 8.58 45.05 7.53
C ASN A 170 7.14 45.10 6.98
N LEU A 171 6.43 43.97 6.99
CA LEU A 171 5.04 43.89 6.56
C LEU A 171 4.12 44.73 7.47
N ALA A 172 4.31 44.64 8.79
CA ALA A 172 3.54 45.41 9.77
C ALA A 172 3.70 46.92 9.54
N VAL A 173 4.94 47.38 9.32
CA VAL A 173 5.23 48.80 9.01
C VAL A 173 4.49 49.30 7.77
N VAL A 174 4.32 48.46 6.74
CA VAL A 174 3.59 48.81 5.52
C VAL A 174 2.08 48.78 5.72
N MET A 175 1.57 47.83 6.52
CA MET A 175 0.14 47.65 6.79
C MET A 175 -0.44 48.69 7.76
N ASP A 176 0.37 49.23 8.68
CA ASP A 176 -0.02 50.28 9.63
C ASP A 176 -0.02 51.70 9.01
N ARG A 177 0.21 51.79 7.69
CA ARG A 177 0.29 53.03 6.91
C ARG A 177 -0.98 53.27 6.09
#